data_AF-A0A3E1E5N9-F1
#
_entry.id   AF-A0A3E1E5N9-F1
#
_cell.length_a   1.000
_cell.length_b   1.000
_cell.length_c   1.000
_cell.angle_alpha   90.00
_cell.angle_beta   90.00
_cell.angle_gamma   90.00
#
_symmetry.space_group_name_H-M   'P 1'
#
loop_
_entity.id
_entity.type
_entity.pdbx_description
1 polymer ?
#
loop_
_entity_poly.entity_id
_entity_poly.type
_entity_poly.pdbx_seq_one_letter_code
_entity_poly.pdbx_strand_id
1 'polypeptide(L)'
;MRFLITFVFILMVGATNQAAEPSKPLKALMITGGCCHDYTNQKRILSEGISARTPVEWTIIHDVEMVDGKDAAAGREHVSSAYAKDSWAEGYDVVVHNECYGAMKDPATLKRIAKAHTGGNVPAVFLHCSMHSYRMAADEDANLWRELIGAKSMYHEPGAVLTVKVAEGTHPVMRGFPAEFTTPEKDELYILEKVYDGATVLAHCYSEKLKVQNPVIWVNKVGSLRTFSTSLGHPNAVMQTPEYLDLVSRGLLWVCGRLEGGAK
;
A
#
# COMPACT_ATOMS: atom_id res chain seq x y z
N MET A 1 -54.19 -60.71 -8.04
CA MET A 1 -53.33 -59.62 -8.53
C MET A 1 -53.61 -58.36 -7.74
N ARG A 2 -52.71 -57.94 -6.84
CA ARG A 2 -52.77 -56.65 -6.14
C ARG A 2 -51.54 -55.85 -6.58
N PHE A 3 -51.75 -54.76 -7.30
CA PHE A 3 -50.68 -53.83 -7.67
C PHE A 3 -50.47 -52.83 -6.54
N LEU A 4 -49.23 -52.72 -6.06
CA LEU A 4 -48.82 -51.77 -5.04
C LEU A 4 -48.17 -50.58 -5.77
N ILE A 5 -48.82 -49.42 -5.75
CA ILE A 5 -48.28 -48.16 -6.32
C ILE A 5 -47.43 -47.50 -5.24
N THR A 6 -46.13 -47.40 -5.48
CA THR A 6 -45.19 -46.69 -4.61
C THR A 6 -45.03 -45.26 -5.12
N PHE A 7 -45.45 -44.26 -4.33
CA PHE A 7 -45.20 -42.86 -4.60
C PHE A 7 -43.82 -42.47 -4.07
N VAL A 8 -42.91 -42.07 -4.96
CA VAL A 8 -41.61 -41.49 -4.60
C VAL A 8 -41.78 -39.98 -4.46
N PHE A 9 -41.64 -39.46 -3.24
CA PHE A 9 -41.53 -38.03 -2.98
C PHE A 9 -40.08 -37.59 -3.18
N ILE A 10 -39.83 -36.79 -4.23
CA ILE A 10 -38.55 -36.12 -4.44
C ILE A 10 -38.60 -34.79 -3.67
N LEU A 11 -37.85 -34.70 -2.56
CA LEU A 11 -37.58 -33.41 -1.90
C LEU A 11 -36.58 -32.63 -2.75
N MET A 12 -37.04 -31.59 -3.45
CA MET A 12 -36.16 -30.55 -3.98
C MET A 12 -35.71 -29.64 -2.83
N VAL A 13 -34.47 -29.82 -2.36
CA VAL A 13 -33.81 -28.85 -1.50
C VAL A 13 -33.40 -27.67 -2.38
N GLY A 14 -34.18 -26.59 -2.34
CA GLY A 14 -33.80 -25.34 -2.99
C GLY A 14 -32.58 -24.74 -2.30
N ALA A 15 -31.44 -24.69 -2.98
CA ALA A 15 -30.29 -23.93 -2.53
C ALA A 15 -30.65 -22.43 -2.57
N THR A 16 -30.91 -21.85 -1.41
CA THR A 16 -31.01 -20.40 -1.27
C THR A 16 -29.61 -19.82 -1.45
N ASN A 17 -29.32 -19.25 -2.63
CA ASN A 17 -28.18 -18.37 -2.82
C ASN A 17 -28.40 -17.13 -1.94
N GLN A 18 -27.90 -17.18 -0.71
CA GLN A 18 -27.82 -16.01 0.15
C GLN A 18 -26.72 -15.13 -0.42
N ALA A 19 -27.12 -14.10 -1.19
CA ALA A 19 -26.19 -13.08 -1.63
C ALA A 19 -25.51 -12.50 -0.38
N ALA A 20 -24.18 -12.56 -0.35
CA ALA A 20 -23.41 -11.95 0.73
C ALA A 20 -23.77 -10.46 0.78
N GLU A 21 -24.09 -9.95 1.97
CA GLU A 21 -24.36 -8.52 2.11
C GLU A 21 -23.12 -7.73 1.67
N PRO A 22 -23.31 -6.62 0.92
CA PRO A 22 -22.18 -5.81 0.48
C PRO A 22 -21.39 -5.34 1.69
N SER A 23 -20.08 -5.62 1.70
CA SER A 23 -19.19 -5.19 2.77
C SER A 23 -19.27 -3.67 2.93
N LYS A 24 -19.42 -3.18 4.16
CA LYS A 24 -19.37 -1.74 4.45
C LYS A 24 -18.09 -1.12 3.87
N PRO A 25 -18.16 0.09 3.29
CA PRO A 25 -16.97 0.76 2.78
C PRO A 25 -15.86 0.87 3.84
N LEU A 26 -14.61 0.73 3.40
CA LEU A 26 -13.45 1.02 4.24
C LEU A 26 -13.34 2.54 4.41
N LYS A 27 -13.12 3.02 5.64
CA LYS A 27 -12.78 4.42 5.88
C LYS A 27 -11.27 4.60 5.75
N ALA A 28 -10.81 5.17 4.64
CA ALA A 28 -9.39 5.35 4.37
C ALA A 28 -8.99 6.82 4.48
N LEU A 29 -7.90 7.08 5.19
CA LEU A 29 -7.21 8.37 5.17
C LEU A 29 -6.03 8.28 4.18
N MET A 30 -6.00 9.13 3.17
CA MET A 30 -4.83 9.31 2.32
C MET A 30 -4.09 10.58 2.72
N ILE A 31 -2.82 10.44 3.04
CA ILE A 31 -1.90 11.56 3.27
C ILE A 31 -1.02 11.64 2.02
N THR A 32 -0.98 12.82 1.39
CA THR A 32 -0.27 12.96 0.13
C THR A 32 0.32 14.35 -0.06
N GLY A 33 1.37 14.45 -0.87
CA GLY A 33 2.07 15.70 -1.13
C GLY A 33 3.56 15.67 -0.77
N GLY A 34 4.20 16.82 -0.87
CA GLY A 34 5.65 16.97 -0.68
C GLY A 34 6.39 17.15 -1.99
N CYS A 35 7.59 16.58 -2.10
CA CYS A 35 8.42 16.74 -3.29
C CYS A 35 8.25 15.62 -4.31
N CYS A 36 8.82 15.86 -5.48
CA CYS A 36 9.36 14.88 -6.41
C CYS A 36 8.33 14.16 -7.29
N HIS A 37 7.03 14.25 -6.96
CA HIS A 37 5.96 13.54 -7.65
C HIS A 37 4.72 14.40 -7.88
N ASP A 38 3.89 13.96 -8.82
CA ASP A 38 2.61 14.59 -9.17
C ASP A 38 1.48 14.12 -8.23
N TYR A 39 1.56 14.51 -6.96
CA TYR A 39 0.55 14.14 -5.96
C TYR A 39 -0.86 14.62 -6.30
N THR A 40 -0.98 15.69 -7.09
CA THR A 40 -2.26 16.22 -7.56
C THR A 40 -3.01 15.19 -8.41
N ASN A 41 -2.32 14.50 -9.32
CA ASN A 41 -2.93 13.43 -10.09
C ASN A 41 -2.88 12.07 -9.38
N GLN A 42 -1.79 11.75 -8.67
CA GLN A 42 -1.67 10.46 -7.96
C GLN A 42 -2.79 10.25 -6.94
N LYS A 43 -3.19 11.30 -6.18
CA LYS A 43 -4.30 11.18 -5.21
C LYS A 43 -5.60 10.74 -5.88
N ARG A 44 -5.85 11.19 -7.12
CA ARG A 44 -7.02 10.81 -7.92
C ARG A 44 -6.87 9.42 -8.51
N ILE A 45 -5.73 9.13 -9.13
CA ILE A 45 -5.43 7.79 -9.70
C ILE A 45 -5.64 6.70 -8.64
N LEU A 46 -5.08 6.91 -7.45
CA LEU A 46 -5.19 5.97 -6.34
C LEU A 46 -6.63 5.89 -5.81
N SER A 47 -7.24 7.02 -5.44
CA SER A 47 -8.58 7.00 -4.82
C SER A 47 -9.67 6.51 -5.77
N GLU A 48 -9.66 6.93 -7.03
CA GLU A 48 -10.62 6.48 -8.05
C GLU A 48 -10.34 5.01 -8.45
N GLY A 49 -9.06 4.66 -8.66
CA GLY A 49 -8.65 3.33 -9.09
C GLY A 49 -8.87 2.24 -8.05
N ILE A 50 -8.66 2.53 -6.76
CA ILE A 50 -8.96 1.62 -5.66
C ILE A 50 -10.47 1.53 -5.43
N SER A 51 -11.20 2.66 -5.47
CA SER A 51 -12.66 2.67 -5.31
C SER A 51 -13.39 1.86 -6.40
N ALA A 52 -12.79 1.74 -7.59
CA ALA A 52 -13.30 0.90 -8.66
C ALA A 52 -13.19 -0.62 -8.36
N ARG A 53 -12.35 -1.01 -7.39
CA ARG A 53 -12.08 -2.42 -7.02
C ARG A 53 -12.70 -2.82 -5.70
N THR A 54 -12.85 -1.87 -4.78
CA THR A 54 -13.45 -2.11 -3.47
C THR A 54 -14.10 -0.83 -2.94
N PRO A 55 -15.24 -0.91 -2.22
CA PRO A 55 -15.87 0.28 -1.65
C PRO A 55 -14.98 0.95 -0.60
N VAL A 56 -14.60 2.22 -0.83
CA VAL A 56 -13.79 3.02 0.09
C VAL A 56 -14.40 4.42 0.24
N GLU A 57 -14.51 4.88 1.48
CA GLU A 57 -14.79 6.27 1.85
C GLU A 57 -13.46 6.97 2.13
N TRP A 58 -13.09 7.93 1.28
CA TRP A 58 -11.81 8.62 1.37
C TRP A 58 -11.91 9.93 2.16
N THR A 59 -11.02 10.10 3.12
CA THR A 59 -10.53 11.43 3.53
C THR A 59 -9.16 11.62 2.91
N ILE A 60 -8.94 12.74 2.21
CA ILE A 60 -7.64 13.03 1.57
C ILE A 60 -7.09 14.33 2.14
N ILE A 61 -5.92 14.25 2.75
CA ILE A 61 -5.13 15.41 3.16
C ILE A 61 -3.99 15.54 2.15
N HIS A 62 -4.07 16.56 1.31
CA HIS A 62 -3.02 16.90 0.37
C HIS A 62 -2.36 18.20 0.81
N ASP A 63 -1.13 18.09 1.34
CA ASP A 63 -0.33 19.27 1.66
C ASP A 63 0.88 19.39 0.75
N VAL A 64 1.14 20.60 0.28
CA VAL A 64 2.23 20.93 -0.66
C VAL A 64 2.02 20.28 -2.02
N GLU A 65 1.61 21.10 -2.97
CA GLU A 65 1.46 20.73 -4.38
C GLU A 65 2.67 21.21 -5.19
N MET A 66 2.88 20.58 -6.36
CA MET A 66 3.81 21.07 -7.36
C MET A 66 3.35 22.45 -7.88
N VAL A 67 4.26 23.41 -7.98
CA VAL A 67 4.01 24.72 -8.59
C VAL A 67 4.79 24.80 -9.90
N ASP A 68 4.08 25.01 -11.01
CA ASP A 68 4.67 25.05 -12.36
C ASP A 68 5.53 23.81 -12.71
N GLY A 69 5.08 22.63 -12.26
CA GLY A 69 5.79 21.36 -12.49
C GLY A 69 7.08 21.22 -11.67
N LYS A 70 7.28 22.05 -10.64
CA LYS A 70 8.42 21.99 -9.72
C LYS A 70 7.95 21.81 -8.29
N ASP A 71 8.80 21.17 -7.48
CA ASP A 71 8.59 21.06 -6.05
C ASP A 71 8.46 22.44 -5.42
N ALA A 72 7.49 22.61 -4.53
CA ALA A 72 7.51 23.76 -3.65
C ALA A 72 8.81 23.74 -2.82
N ALA A 73 9.44 24.90 -2.64
CA ALA A 73 10.75 25.01 -1.99
C ALA A 73 10.81 24.35 -0.60
N ALA A 74 9.70 24.35 0.15
CA ALA A 74 9.59 23.74 1.48
C ALA A 74 9.08 22.29 1.47
N GLY A 75 8.79 21.70 0.31
CA GLY A 75 8.07 20.44 0.20
C GLY A 75 8.76 19.24 0.82
N ARG A 76 10.08 19.26 0.99
CA ARG A 76 10.81 18.18 1.67
C ARG A 76 10.79 18.31 3.19
N GLU A 77 10.66 19.52 3.73
CA GLU A 77 10.75 19.83 5.17
C GLU A 77 9.38 19.93 5.83
N HIS A 78 8.31 19.93 5.03
CA HIS A 78 6.93 20.11 5.48
C HIS A 78 6.50 19.07 6.52
N VAL A 79 5.72 19.53 7.50
CA VAL A 79 5.01 18.68 8.46
C VAL A 79 3.54 18.65 8.04
N SER A 80 3.05 17.48 7.63
CA SER A 80 1.66 17.37 7.18
C SER A 80 0.66 17.81 8.25
N SER A 81 -0.35 18.56 7.82
CA SER A 81 -1.49 18.99 8.62
C SER A 81 -2.30 17.81 9.18
N ALA A 82 -2.20 16.63 8.54
CA ALA A 82 -2.75 15.38 9.05
C ALA A 82 -2.27 15.08 10.47
N TYR A 83 -1.00 15.35 10.77
CA TYR A 83 -0.38 14.99 12.04
C TYR A 83 -0.59 16.04 13.14
N ALA A 84 -1.46 17.02 12.95
CA ALA A 84 -1.64 18.15 13.88
C ALA A 84 -2.18 17.74 15.27
N LYS A 85 -2.87 16.61 15.38
CA LYS A 85 -3.49 16.12 16.63
C LYS A 85 -3.06 14.68 16.93
N ASP A 86 -3.07 14.27 18.20
CA ASP A 86 -2.74 12.89 18.59
C ASP A 86 -3.75 11.86 18.04
N SER A 87 -5.02 12.24 17.91
CA SER A 87 -6.13 11.40 17.45
C SER A 87 -6.27 11.36 15.92
N TRP A 88 -5.24 11.73 15.15
CA TRP A 88 -5.35 11.99 13.71
C TRP A 88 -5.81 10.77 12.89
N ALA A 89 -5.50 9.56 13.34
CA ALA A 89 -5.86 8.31 12.67
C ALA A 89 -7.14 7.67 13.23
N GLU A 90 -7.75 8.22 14.30
CA GLU A 90 -8.93 7.62 14.93
C GLU A 90 -10.13 7.60 13.99
N GLY A 91 -10.84 6.47 13.94
CA GLY A 91 -12.03 6.29 13.12
C GLY A 91 -11.77 5.87 11.66
N TYR A 92 -10.51 5.77 11.25
CA TYR A 92 -10.11 5.19 9.97
C TYR A 92 -9.78 3.70 10.10
N ASP A 93 -10.15 2.92 9.08
CA ASP A 93 -9.81 1.51 8.97
C ASP A 93 -8.37 1.31 8.45
N VAL A 94 -7.81 2.30 7.73
CA VAL A 94 -6.46 2.26 7.14
C VAL A 94 -5.96 3.67 6.77
N VAL A 95 -4.65 3.86 6.83
CA VAL A 95 -3.98 5.05 6.28
C VAL A 95 -3.15 4.67 5.05
N VAL A 96 -3.30 5.43 3.97
CA VAL A 96 -2.48 5.33 2.76
C VAL A 96 -1.49 6.51 2.76
N HIS A 97 -0.22 6.19 2.91
CA HIS A 97 0.88 7.13 2.85
C HIS A 97 1.39 7.24 1.42
N ASN A 98 1.10 8.37 0.80
CA ASN A 98 1.53 8.76 -0.53
C ASN A 98 2.18 10.16 -0.48
N GLU A 99 3.03 10.38 0.52
CA GLU A 99 3.77 11.63 0.73
C GLU A 99 5.29 11.48 0.60
N CYS A 100 6.00 12.59 0.35
CA CYS A 100 7.46 12.62 0.39
C CYS A 100 8.03 13.85 1.10
N TYR A 101 8.17 13.72 2.42
CA TYR A 101 8.72 14.72 3.32
C TYR A 101 10.12 14.28 3.81
N GLY A 102 11.01 13.98 2.87
CA GLY A 102 12.29 13.33 3.16
C GLY A 102 13.25 14.14 4.07
N ALA A 103 13.05 15.46 4.18
CA ALA A 103 13.86 16.36 4.99
C ALA A 103 13.16 16.85 6.27
N MET A 104 11.93 16.42 6.56
CA MET A 104 11.25 16.67 7.83
C MET A 104 11.93 15.85 8.94
N LYS A 105 12.25 16.48 10.07
CA LYS A 105 13.07 15.90 11.15
C LYS A 105 12.46 15.98 12.54
N ASP A 106 11.20 16.39 12.67
CA ASP A 106 10.55 16.58 13.97
C ASP A 106 10.33 15.24 14.69
N PRO A 107 11.06 14.99 15.80
CA PRO A 107 10.93 13.74 16.55
C PRO A 107 9.52 13.57 17.14
N ALA A 108 8.84 14.67 17.50
CA ALA A 108 7.51 14.61 18.10
C ALA A 108 6.49 14.10 17.09
N THR A 109 6.54 14.61 15.85
CA THR A 109 5.71 14.11 14.74
C THR A 109 5.98 12.64 14.45
N LEU A 110 7.23 12.21 14.35
CA LEU A 110 7.56 10.80 14.07
C LEU A 110 7.07 9.85 15.18
N LYS A 111 7.23 10.24 16.44
CA LYS A 111 6.68 9.50 17.59
C LYS A 111 5.15 9.44 17.56
N ARG A 112 4.48 10.53 17.15
CA ARG A 112 3.02 10.59 17.00
C ARG A 112 2.53 9.67 15.88
N ILE A 113 3.20 9.66 14.73
CA ILE A 113 2.87 8.75 13.61
C ILE A 113 3.00 7.30 14.06
N ALA A 114 4.15 6.94 14.63
CA ALA A 114 4.41 5.58 15.10
C ALA A 114 3.42 5.13 16.17
N LYS A 115 3.09 6.01 17.13
CA LYS A 115 2.10 5.74 18.18
C LYS A 115 0.70 5.49 17.61
N ALA A 116 0.26 6.27 16.63
CA ALA A 116 -1.07 6.09 16.04
C ALA A 116 -1.23 4.71 15.38
N HIS A 117 -0.20 4.24 14.67
CA HIS A 117 -0.23 2.91 14.04
C HIS A 117 -0.05 1.78 15.05
N THR A 118 1.00 1.82 15.86
CA THR A 118 1.35 0.71 16.77
C THR A 118 0.47 0.64 18.01
N GLY A 119 0.12 1.79 18.58
CA GLY A 119 -0.75 1.90 19.77
C GLY A 119 -2.24 1.92 19.44
N GLY A 120 -2.61 2.55 18.31
CA GLY A 120 -4.00 2.59 17.83
C GLY A 120 -4.39 1.37 16.97
N ASN A 121 -3.43 0.51 16.61
CA ASN A 121 -3.61 -0.63 15.71
C ASN A 121 -4.30 -0.23 14.39
N VAL A 122 -3.91 0.93 13.83
CA VAL A 122 -4.41 1.43 12.54
C VAL A 122 -3.47 0.94 11.43
N PRO A 123 -3.92 0.05 10.52
CA PRO A 123 -3.11 -0.46 9.41
C PRO A 123 -2.63 0.62 8.44
N ALA A 124 -1.55 0.34 7.71
CA ALA A 124 -0.95 1.31 6.79
C ALA A 124 -0.53 0.71 5.44
N VAL A 125 -0.64 1.52 4.38
CA VAL A 125 -0.10 1.27 3.04
C VAL A 125 0.93 2.35 2.72
N PHE A 126 2.15 1.97 2.35
CA PHE A 126 3.23 2.89 1.99
C PHE A 126 3.55 2.77 0.50
N LEU A 127 3.42 3.87 -0.23
CA LEU A 127 3.63 3.92 -1.67
C LEU A 127 4.89 4.72 -2.01
N HIS A 128 5.77 4.13 -2.81
CA HIS A 128 6.89 4.79 -3.48
C HIS A 128 7.71 5.75 -2.59
N CYS A 129 7.57 7.07 -2.77
CA CYS A 129 8.38 8.09 -2.09
C CYS A 129 8.10 8.19 -0.58
N SER A 130 6.98 7.64 -0.10
CA SER A 130 6.73 7.50 1.35
C SER A 130 7.84 6.71 2.04
N MET A 131 8.50 5.79 1.33
CA MET A 131 9.66 5.07 1.84
C MET A 131 10.88 5.96 2.10
N HIS A 132 10.98 7.08 1.39
CA HIS A 132 12.05 8.07 1.54
C HIS A 132 11.62 9.27 2.40
N SER A 133 10.37 9.31 2.87
CA SER A 133 9.94 10.28 3.89
C SER A 133 10.78 10.14 5.15
N TYR A 134 11.10 11.29 5.75
CA TYR A 134 11.78 11.42 7.05
C TYR A 134 13.20 10.86 7.13
N ARG A 135 13.80 10.44 6.02
CA ARG A 135 15.13 9.79 5.98
C ARG A 135 16.29 10.67 6.46
N MET A 136 16.10 11.99 6.53
CA MET A 136 17.10 12.94 7.03
C MET A 136 16.94 13.27 8.53
N ALA A 137 15.95 12.71 9.22
CA ALA A 137 15.85 12.77 10.68
C ALA A 137 17.00 11.97 11.33
N ALA A 138 17.19 12.13 12.64
CA ALA A 138 18.09 11.27 13.38
C ALA A 138 17.68 9.80 13.21
N ASP A 139 18.64 8.88 13.13
CA ASP A 139 18.34 7.47 12.81
C ASP A 139 17.36 6.84 13.81
N GLU A 140 17.46 7.18 15.10
CA GLU A 140 16.53 6.72 16.13
C GLU A 140 15.07 7.13 15.86
N ASP A 141 14.85 8.33 15.32
CA ASP A 141 13.52 8.82 15.00
C ASP A 141 13.05 8.31 13.61
N ALA A 142 13.93 8.32 12.61
CA ALA A 142 13.62 7.81 11.28
C ALA A 142 13.29 6.30 11.29
N ASN A 143 13.88 5.55 12.23
CA ASN A 143 13.60 4.12 12.40
C ASN A 143 12.16 3.85 12.83
N LEU A 144 11.49 4.77 13.54
CA LEU A 144 10.07 4.64 13.87
C LEU A 144 9.19 4.51 12.62
N TRP A 145 9.56 5.19 11.54
CA TRP A 145 8.89 5.10 10.25
C TRP A 145 9.31 3.87 9.45
N ARG A 146 10.62 3.60 9.39
CA ARG A 146 11.19 2.45 8.67
C ARG A 146 10.69 1.10 9.22
N GLU A 147 10.44 1.01 10.51
CA GLU A 147 9.85 -0.18 11.14
C GLU A 147 8.40 -0.42 10.71
N LEU A 148 7.61 0.64 10.50
CA LEU A 148 6.26 0.52 9.94
C LEU A 148 6.30 0.08 8.48
N ILE A 149 7.18 0.69 7.68
CA ILE A 149 7.42 0.27 6.28
C ILE A 149 7.91 -1.18 6.22
N GLY A 150 8.77 -1.59 7.16
CA GLY A 150 9.44 -2.90 7.15
C GLY A 150 10.74 -2.92 6.34
N ALA A 151 11.25 -1.75 5.92
CA ALA A 151 12.48 -1.63 5.15
C ALA A 151 13.18 -0.28 5.35
N LYS A 152 14.48 -0.25 5.07
CA LYS A 152 15.28 0.97 4.94
C LYS A 152 15.76 1.12 3.50
N SER A 153 15.44 2.25 2.88
CA SER A 153 16.00 2.68 1.60
C SER A 153 16.45 4.13 1.71
N MET A 154 17.62 4.44 1.16
CA MET A 154 18.19 5.78 1.17
C MET A 154 18.40 6.37 -0.23
N TYR A 155 18.38 5.53 -1.27
CA TYR A 155 18.63 5.93 -2.66
C TYR A 155 17.98 4.95 -3.64
N HIS A 156 17.99 5.31 -4.92
CA HIS A 156 17.52 4.49 -6.02
C HIS A 156 18.54 4.44 -7.17
N GLU A 157 18.40 3.45 -8.05
CA GLU A 157 19.09 3.44 -9.34
C GLU A 157 18.42 4.41 -10.34
N PRO A 158 19.10 4.80 -11.44
CA PRO A 158 18.48 5.55 -12.51
C PRO A 158 17.23 4.85 -13.06
N GLY A 159 16.25 5.64 -13.48
CA GLY A 159 14.97 5.12 -13.96
C GLY A 159 15.12 4.13 -15.13
N ALA A 160 14.48 2.97 -15.00
CA ALA A 160 14.50 1.89 -15.98
C ALA A 160 13.12 1.22 -16.08
N VAL A 161 12.84 0.55 -17.19
CA VAL A 161 11.70 -0.37 -17.24
C VAL A 161 12.03 -1.53 -16.33
N LEU A 162 11.22 -1.73 -15.28
CA LEU A 162 11.47 -2.72 -14.26
C LEU A 162 10.72 -4.00 -14.58
N THR A 163 11.42 -5.14 -14.51
CA THR A 163 10.81 -6.47 -14.57
C THR A 163 10.61 -6.98 -13.14
N VAL A 164 9.36 -7.02 -12.71
CA VAL A 164 8.94 -7.46 -11.38
C VAL A 164 8.73 -8.96 -11.40
N LYS A 165 9.52 -9.69 -10.60
CA LYS A 165 9.41 -11.15 -10.42
C LYS A 165 8.73 -11.46 -9.11
N VAL A 166 7.61 -12.18 -9.16
CA VAL A 166 6.85 -12.60 -7.97
C VAL A 166 7.61 -13.70 -7.24
N ALA A 167 7.88 -13.47 -5.95
CA ALA A 167 8.55 -14.45 -5.08
C ALA A 167 7.53 -15.33 -4.33
N GLU A 168 6.41 -14.73 -3.91
CA GLU A 168 5.40 -15.40 -3.06
C GLU A 168 4.03 -15.43 -3.74
N GLY A 169 3.92 -16.17 -4.85
CA GLY A 169 2.71 -16.19 -5.70
C GLY A 169 1.46 -16.78 -5.01
N THR A 170 1.63 -17.55 -3.93
CA THR A 170 0.52 -18.10 -3.14
C THR A 170 -0.01 -17.11 -2.09
N HIS A 171 0.76 -16.06 -1.77
CA HIS A 171 0.34 -15.04 -0.81
C HIS A 171 -0.94 -14.36 -1.29
N PRO A 172 -1.94 -14.11 -0.42
CA PRO A 172 -3.22 -13.54 -0.83
C PRO A 172 -3.12 -12.25 -1.64
N VAL A 173 -2.13 -11.39 -1.36
CA VAL A 173 -1.87 -10.16 -2.12
C VAL A 173 -1.43 -10.42 -3.56
N MET A 174 -0.66 -11.49 -3.81
CA MET A 174 -0.07 -11.80 -5.12
C MET A 174 -0.87 -12.84 -5.93
N ARG A 175 -1.86 -13.51 -5.34
CA ARG A 175 -2.61 -14.58 -6.01
C ARG A 175 -3.22 -14.13 -7.35
N GLY A 176 -2.90 -14.77 -8.46
CA GLY A 176 -3.45 -14.39 -9.78
C GLY A 176 -2.70 -13.25 -10.47
N PHE A 177 -1.66 -12.68 -9.85
CA PHE A 177 -0.64 -11.98 -10.62
C PHE A 177 0.16 -12.99 -11.47
N PRO A 178 0.65 -12.60 -12.65
CA PRO A 178 1.60 -13.41 -13.39
C PRO A 178 2.89 -13.59 -12.56
N ALA A 179 3.65 -14.65 -12.86
CA ALA A 179 4.94 -14.87 -12.21
C ALA A 179 5.94 -13.71 -12.44
N GLU A 180 5.75 -12.97 -13.53
CA GLU A 180 6.55 -11.82 -13.91
C GLU A 180 5.68 -10.78 -14.66
N PHE A 181 5.92 -9.50 -14.44
CA PHE A 181 5.34 -8.40 -15.20
C PHE A 181 6.30 -7.20 -15.28
N THR A 182 6.10 -6.31 -16.25
CA THR A 182 6.98 -5.15 -16.49
C THR A 182 6.25 -3.84 -16.29
N THR A 183 6.94 -2.82 -15.78
CA THR A 183 6.39 -1.46 -15.77
C THR A 183 6.19 -0.94 -17.21
N PRO A 184 5.14 -0.15 -17.49
CA PRO A 184 4.90 0.39 -18.83
C PRO A 184 5.91 1.47 -19.23
N GLU A 185 6.52 2.12 -18.24
CA GLU A 185 7.51 3.18 -18.40
C GLU A 185 8.68 2.99 -17.42
N LYS A 186 9.65 3.91 -17.49
CA LYS A 186 10.77 3.93 -16.56
C LYS A 186 10.28 4.28 -15.14
N ASP A 187 10.59 3.41 -14.20
CA ASP A 187 10.36 3.59 -12.78
C ASP A 187 11.72 3.58 -12.04
N GLU A 188 11.74 4.06 -10.81
CA GLU A 188 12.95 4.13 -9.99
C GLU A 188 13.09 2.86 -9.15
N LEU A 189 14.20 2.12 -9.34
CA LEU A 189 14.51 0.97 -8.50
C LEU A 189 15.14 1.44 -7.18
N TYR A 190 14.33 1.54 -6.13
CA TYR A 190 14.81 1.87 -4.79
C TYR A 190 15.65 0.73 -4.22
N ILE A 191 16.86 1.01 -3.76
CA ILE A 191 17.71 0.00 -3.16
C ILE A 191 17.36 -0.14 -1.69
N LEU A 192 17.03 -1.37 -1.26
CA LEU A 192 16.78 -1.66 0.14
C LEU A 192 18.09 -2.06 0.83
N GLU A 193 18.55 -1.21 1.73
CA GLU A 193 19.74 -1.47 2.56
C GLU A 193 19.42 -2.47 3.67
N LYS A 194 18.15 -2.52 4.09
CA LYS A 194 17.65 -3.44 5.10
C LYS A 194 16.19 -3.79 4.82
N VAL A 195 15.87 -5.07 4.98
CA VAL A 195 14.51 -5.57 5.17
C VAL A 195 14.41 -6.01 6.64
N TYR A 196 13.37 -5.60 7.34
CA TYR A 196 13.19 -5.89 8.77
C TYR A 196 12.53 -7.25 8.96
N ASP A 197 12.77 -7.91 10.11
CA ASP A 197 12.34 -9.29 10.38
C ASP A 197 10.81 -9.51 10.26
N GLY A 198 10.02 -8.47 10.49
CA GLY A 198 8.56 -8.52 10.33
C GLY A 198 8.08 -8.54 8.88
N ALA A 199 8.96 -8.27 7.92
CA ALA A 199 8.61 -8.14 6.51
C ALA A 199 8.72 -9.47 5.75
N THR A 200 7.72 -9.73 4.90
CA THR A 200 7.71 -10.82 3.93
C THR A 200 7.75 -10.24 2.53
N VAL A 201 8.83 -10.49 1.80
CA VAL A 201 9.00 -10.02 0.43
C VAL A 201 8.09 -10.79 -0.51
N LEU A 202 7.31 -10.06 -1.32
CA LEU A 202 6.36 -10.63 -2.26
C LEU A 202 6.87 -10.60 -3.70
N ALA A 203 7.73 -9.64 -4.04
CA ALA A 203 8.34 -9.54 -5.36
C ALA A 203 9.67 -8.78 -5.35
N HIS A 204 10.49 -9.03 -6.38
CA HIS A 204 11.79 -8.42 -6.59
C HIS A 204 11.93 -7.83 -7.99
N CYS A 205 12.84 -6.89 -8.14
CA CYS A 205 13.45 -6.50 -9.41
C CYS A 205 14.96 -6.76 -9.35
N TYR A 206 15.58 -7.05 -10.48
CA TYR A 206 17.04 -7.20 -10.52
C TYR A 206 17.72 -5.82 -10.50
N SER A 207 18.65 -5.62 -9.56
CA SER A 207 19.51 -4.44 -9.50
C SER A 207 20.71 -4.66 -10.41
N GLU A 208 20.85 -3.82 -11.43
CA GLU A 208 22.00 -3.89 -12.34
C GLU A 208 23.28 -3.36 -11.68
N LYS A 209 23.16 -2.46 -10.71
CA LYS A 209 24.31 -1.93 -9.98
C LYS A 209 24.89 -2.95 -8.99
N LEU A 210 24.02 -3.62 -8.23
CA LEU A 210 24.42 -4.54 -7.16
C LEU A 210 24.49 -6.00 -7.62
N LYS A 211 23.95 -6.31 -8.81
CA LYS A 211 23.88 -7.66 -9.38
C LYS A 211 23.11 -8.66 -8.53
N VAL A 212 22.06 -8.20 -7.83
CA VAL A 212 21.20 -9.01 -6.95
C VAL A 212 19.71 -8.73 -7.18
N GLN A 213 18.86 -9.65 -6.73
CA GLN A 213 17.41 -9.40 -6.63
C GLN A 213 17.15 -8.43 -5.46
N ASN A 214 16.54 -7.29 -5.76
CA ASN A 214 16.19 -6.26 -4.79
C ASN A 214 14.67 -6.25 -4.58
N PRO A 215 14.17 -6.33 -3.34
CA PRO A 215 12.73 -6.34 -3.06
C PRO A 215 12.05 -5.04 -3.52
N VAL A 216 10.85 -5.17 -4.07
CA VAL A 216 10.05 -4.01 -4.53
C VAL A 216 8.60 -4.04 -4.03
N ILE A 217 8.12 -5.20 -3.56
CA ILE A 217 6.78 -5.37 -2.97
C ILE A 217 6.93 -6.25 -1.72
N TRP A 218 6.39 -5.82 -0.59
CA TRP A 218 6.36 -6.63 0.63
C TRP A 218 5.17 -6.29 1.52
N VAL A 219 4.87 -7.21 2.43
CA VAL A 219 4.01 -6.96 3.59
C VAL A 219 4.86 -6.97 4.85
N ASN A 220 4.44 -6.29 5.90
CA ASN A 220 5.15 -6.24 7.17
C ASN A 220 4.18 -6.37 8.37
N LYS A 221 4.72 -6.85 9.49
CA LYS A 221 4.01 -6.96 10.76
C LYS A 221 4.79 -6.31 11.89
N VAL A 222 4.11 -5.44 12.64
CA VAL A 222 4.62 -4.85 13.88
C VAL A 222 3.67 -5.25 15.02
N GLY A 223 4.00 -6.35 15.71
CA GLY A 223 3.03 -7.01 16.60
C GLY A 223 1.82 -7.53 15.81
N SER A 224 0.61 -7.08 16.16
CA SER A 224 -0.63 -7.40 15.42
C SER A 224 -0.87 -6.51 14.20
N LEU A 225 -0.20 -5.36 14.13
CA LEU A 225 -0.34 -4.40 13.04
C LEU A 225 0.13 -5.03 11.73
N ARG A 226 -0.62 -4.82 10.65
CA ARG A 226 -0.23 -5.20 9.30
C ARG A 226 0.01 -3.94 8.48
N THR A 227 1.09 -3.97 7.71
CA THR A 227 1.38 -2.93 6.72
C THR A 227 1.72 -3.55 5.37
N PHE A 228 1.48 -2.80 4.30
CA PHE A 228 1.83 -3.16 2.94
C PHE A 228 2.70 -2.06 2.35
N SER A 229 3.67 -2.43 1.53
CA SER A 229 4.57 -1.47 0.91
C SER A 229 4.97 -1.90 -0.50
N THR A 230 5.09 -0.91 -1.38
CA THR A 230 5.68 -1.07 -2.71
C THR A 230 6.56 0.12 -3.02
N SER A 231 7.76 -0.15 -3.53
CA SER A 231 8.65 0.90 -4.02
C SER A 231 8.37 1.32 -5.45
N LEU A 232 7.46 0.62 -6.14
CA LEU A 232 7.04 0.98 -7.50
C LEU A 232 6.12 2.21 -7.45
N GLY A 233 6.05 2.94 -8.57
CA GLY A 233 5.07 4.02 -8.75
C GLY A 233 5.66 5.42 -8.89
N HIS A 234 6.88 5.58 -9.40
CA HIS A 234 7.42 6.92 -9.67
C HIS A 234 6.52 7.72 -10.64
N PRO A 235 6.22 7.24 -11.86
CA PRO A 235 5.34 7.94 -12.79
C PRO A 235 3.86 7.56 -12.63
N ASN A 236 2.98 8.49 -12.99
CA ASN A 236 1.53 8.25 -13.07
C ASN A 236 1.19 7.07 -13.99
N ALA A 237 1.93 6.88 -15.09
CA ALA A 237 1.71 5.77 -16.03
C ALA A 237 1.84 4.39 -15.37
N VAL A 238 2.77 4.23 -14.41
CA VAL A 238 2.88 3.00 -13.61
C VAL A 238 1.68 2.89 -12.67
N MET A 239 1.36 3.96 -11.95
CA MET A 239 0.24 3.95 -10.98
C MET A 239 -1.13 3.71 -11.61
N GLN A 240 -1.31 4.06 -12.89
CA GLN A 240 -2.56 3.88 -13.64
C GLN A 240 -2.77 2.46 -14.16
N THR A 241 -1.74 1.62 -14.14
CA THR A 241 -1.86 0.24 -14.64
C THR A 241 -2.88 -0.56 -13.83
N PRO A 242 -3.64 -1.46 -14.47
CA PRO A 242 -4.50 -2.39 -13.75
C PRO A 242 -3.72 -3.19 -12.70
N GLU A 243 -2.50 -3.63 -13.03
CA GLU A 243 -1.63 -4.42 -12.15
C GLU A 243 -1.26 -3.64 -10.88
N TYR A 244 -0.87 -2.37 -11.00
CA TYR A 244 -0.52 -1.54 -9.84
C TYR A 244 -1.74 -1.27 -8.96
N LEU A 245 -2.88 -0.90 -9.57
CA LEU A 245 -4.09 -0.62 -8.80
C LEU A 245 -4.68 -1.88 -8.15
N ASP A 246 -4.60 -3.04 -8.83
CA ASP A 246 -4.94 -4.35 -8.24
C ASP A 246 -4.03 -4.67 -7.05
N LEU A 247 -2.73 -4.43 -7.20
CA LEU A 247 -1.74 -4.70 -6.16
C LEU A 247 -2.01 -3.86 -4.91
N VAL A 248 -2.15 -2.55 -5.08
CA VAL A 248 -2.39 -1.62 -3.96
C VAL A 248 -3.74 -1.90 -3.32
N SER A 249 -4.80 -2.16 -4.09
CA SER A 249 -6.12 -2.49 -3.54
C SER A 249 -6.09 -3.77 -2.71
N ARG A 250 -5.36 -4.79 -3.15
CA ARG A 250 -5.22 -6.05 -2.42
C ARG A 250 -4.33 -5.90 -1.19
N GLY A 251 -3.26 -5.11 -1.28
CA GLY A 251 -2.46 -4.71 -0.12
C GLY A 251 -3.32 -4.03 0.93
N LEU A 252 -4.13 -3.05 0.53
CA LEU A 252 -5.08 -2.32 1.38
C LEU A 252 -6.10 -3.28 2.03
N LEU A 253 -6.71 -4.18 1.27
CA LEU A 253 -7.64 -5.16 1.83
C LEU A 253 -6.95 -6.14 2.79
N TRP A 254 -5.71 -6.55 2.50
CA TRP A 254 -4.96 -7.49 3.34
C TRP A 254 -4.58 -6.90 4.69
N VAL A 255 -4.13 -5.64 4.72
CA VAL A 255 -3.78 -4.96 5.96
C VAL A 255 -5.02 -4.75 6.84
N CYS A 256 -6.19 -4.55 6.23
CA CYS A 256 -7.49 -4.48 6.92
C CYS A 256 -8.09 -5.83 7.30
N GLY A 257 -7.46 -6.96 6.93
CA GLY A 257 -8.02 -8.29 7.14
C GLY A 257 -9.31 -8.58 6.34
N ARG A 258 -9.56 -7.81 5.28
CA ARG A 258 -10.75 -7.93 4.39
C ARG A 258 -10.42 -8.56 3.04
N LEU A 259 -9.17 -8.94 2.80
CA LEU A 259 -8.82 -9.71 1.61
C LEU A 259 -9.23 -11.16 1.84
N GLU A 260 -10.43 -11.52 1.38
CA GLU A 260 -10.90 -12.91 1.40
C GLU A 260 -9.90 -13.80 0.65
N GLY A 261 -9.68 -15.01 1.18
CA GLY A 261 -8.93 -16.05 0.50
C GLY A 261 -9.71 -16.63 -0.68
N GLY A 262 -10.16 -15.81 -1.63
CA GLY A 262 -10.97 -16.25 -2.76
C GLY A 262 -10.14 -17.02 -3.77
N ALA A 263 -10.52 -18.27 -4.02
CA ALA A 263 -10.36 -18.90 -5.31
C ALA A 263 -11.49 -18.39 -6.20
N LYS A 264 -11.14 -17.84 -7.35
CA LYS A 264 -11.89 -17.98 -8.60
C LYS A 264 -10.87 -18.25 -9.70
#